data_AF-A0A2E2W5M3-F1
#
_entry.id   AF-A0A2E2W5M3-F1
#
_cell.length_a   1.000
_cell.length_b   1.000
_cell.length_c   1.000
_cell.angle_alpha   90.00
_cell.angle_beta   90.00
_cell.angle_gamma   90.00
#
_symmetry.space_group_name_H-M   'P 1'
#
loop_
_entity.id
_entity.type
_entity.pdbx_description
1 polymer ?
#
loop_
_entity_poly.entity_id
_entity_poly.type
_entity_poly.pdbx_seq_one_letter_code
_entity_poly.pdbx_strand_id
1 'polypeptide(L)'
;LSTLAGSWIGGGANQAAMLEIYEFNPSQYGQMVFVDIVVANVWMALLLIGIGKTAKIDKWLKADTSAIERLKEKVENYSSKVTRNPTLTDYMILGGIAFGTVSFAHFGAGYLSAGFEDFVAGLEPGITRNSLTFLNSSFFWMVSITTIIGIILSYTKAKNYEGAGASKIGSIFIYILVASIGMKIDIMQIFDNPWLLSVGFVWMAIHAGLLIGMAKLIRAPYFFLAVGSQANVGGAASAPIVASAFHPSLATVGVLLAVFGYAIGTLGAVLCTVMMRLVAGG
;
A
#
# COMPACT_ATOMS: atom_id res chain seq x y z
N LEU A 1 -9.86 -5.15 18.14
CA LEU A 1 -10.68 -5.33 16.91
C LEU A 1 -10.90 -4.02 16.17
N SER A 2 -11.33 -2.93 16.83
CA SER A 2 -11.40 -1.59 16.23
C SER A 2 -10.09 -1.09 15.60
N THR A 3 -8.96 -1.33 16.26
CA THR A 3 -7.63 -0.99 15.71
C THR A 3 -7.32 -1.79 14.44
N LEU A 4 -7.64 -3.08 14.42
CA LEU A 4 -7.51 -3.93 13.23
C LEU A 4 -8.42 -3.46 12.07
N ALA A 5 -9.64 -2.99 12.38
CA ALA A 5 -10.51 -2.35 11.40
C ALA A 5 -9.86 -1.10 10.79
N GLY A 6 -9.20 -0.29 11.62
CA GLY A 6 -8.38 0.84 11.15
C GLY A 6 -7.31 0.41 10.16
N SER A 7 -6.55 -0.63 10.52
CA SER A 7 -5.52 -1.16 9.64
C SER A 7 -6.08 -1.68 8.31
N TRP A 8 -7.21 -2.39 8.33
CA TRP A 8 -7.73 -3.03 7.12
C TRP A 8 -8.64 -2.18 6.24
N ILE A 9 -8.82 -0.91 6.61
CA ILE A 9 -9.45 0.09 5.74
C ILE A 9 -8.39 1.01 5.12
N GLY A 10 -7.32 1.35 5.86
CA GLY A 10 -6.28 2.26 5.37
C GLY A 10 -4.93 2.11 6.06
N GLY A 11 -4.49 0.88 6.30
CA GLY A 11 -3.15 0.52 6.80
C GLY A 11 -2.80 0.93 8.23
N GLY A 12 -1.57 0.59 8.63
CA GLY A 12 -1.08 0.74 10.00
C GLY A 12 -1.09 2.18 10.55
N ALA A 13 -1.07 3.21 9.69
CA ALA A 13 -1.24 4.60 10.12
C ALA A 13 -2.62 4.82 10.77
N ASN A 14 -3.66 4.26 10.17
CA ASN A 14 -5.02 4.35 10.69
C ASN A 14 -5.19 3.45 11.92
N GLN A 15 -4.49 2.31 11.98
CA GLN A 15 -4.43 1.49 13.19
C GLN A 15 -3.86 2.26 14.40
N ALA A 16 -2.78 3.01 14.18
CA ALA A 16 -2.19 3.87 15.21
C ALA A 16 -3.11 5.02 15.61
N ALA A 17 -3.79 5.66 14.65
CA ALA A 17 -4.78 6.69 14.95
C ALA A 17 -5.92 6.15 15.82
N MET A 18 -6.38 4.92 15.59
CA MET A 18 -7.41 4.29 16.43
C MET A 18 -6.93 4.02 17.86
N LEU A 19 -5.64 3.75 18.08
CA LEU A 19 -5.07 3.63 19.42
C LEU A 19 -5.11 4.98 20.16
N GLU A 20 -4.81 6.08 19.46
CA GLU A 20 -4.83 7.43 20.04
C GLU A 20 -6.25 7.89 20.38
N ILE A 21 -7.26 7.59 19.54
CA ILE A 21 -8.66 8.00 19.78
C ILE A 21 -9.28 7.35 21.02
N TYR A 22 -9.02 6.05 21.19
CA TYR A 22 -9.75 5.23 22.15
C TYR A 22 -8.87 4.73 23.29
N GLU A 23 -7.60 5.13 23.32
CA GLU A 23 -6.61 4.83 24.37
C GLU A 23 -6.62 3.35 24.79
N PHE A 24 -6.60 2.46 23.80
CA PHE A 24 -6.69 1.02 24.05
C PHE A 24 -5.47 0.48 24.84
N ASN A 25 -5.68 -0.62 25.56
CA ASN A 25 -4.62 -1.26 26.33
C ASN A 25 -3.42 -1.66 25.43
N PRO A 26 -2.18 -1.19 25.73
CA PRO A 26 -0.99 -1.46 24.93
C PRO A 26 -0.67 -2.96 24.72
N SER A 27 -0.96 -3.80 25.71
CA SER A 27 -0.74 -5.25 25.61
C SER A 27 -1.68 -5.90 24.59
N GLN A 28 -2.94 -5.45 24.54
CA GLN A 28 -3.93 -5.92 23.56
C GLN A 28 -3.66 -5.32 22.17
N TYR A 29 -3.13 -4.10 22.12
CA TYR A 29 -2.71 -3.47 20.86
C TYR A 29 -1.60 -4.28 20.17
N GLY A 30 -0.57 -4.71 20.91
CA GLY A 30 0.51 -5.55 20.37
C GLY A 30 -0.01 -6.84 19.73
N GLN A 31 -0.98 -7.50 20.36
CA GLN A 31 -1.63 -8.70 19.80
C GLN A 31 -2.40 -8.40 18.50
N MET A 32 -3.06 -7.24 18.40
CA MET A 32 -3.79 -6.84 17.18
C MET A 32 -2.83 -6.49 16.04
N VAL A 33 -1.70 -5.83 16.33
CA VAL A 33 -0.62 -5.57 15.35
C VAL A 33 -0.04 -6.88 14.84
N PHE A 34 0.15 -7.86 15.72
CA PHE A 34 0.61 -9.18 15.32
C PHE A 34 -0.36 -9.88 14.35
N VAL A 35 -1.66 -9.92 14.67
CA VAL A 35 -2.69 -10.48 13.78
C VAL A 35 -2.70 -9.77 12.43
N ASP A 36 -2.61 -8.44 12.44
CA ASP A 36 -2.56 -7.63 11.23
C ASP A 36 -1.41 -8.06 10.32
N ILE A 37 -0.18 -8.05 10.85
CA ILE A 37 1.03 -8.39 10.09
C ILE A 37 0.93 -9.81 9.50
N VAL A 38 0.52 -10.80 10.29
CA VAL A 38 0.48 -12.20 9.81
C VAL A 38 -0.59 -12.37 8.75
N VAL A 39 -1.84 -11.96 9.03
CA VAL A 39 -2.96 -12.20 8.12
C VAL A 39 -2.81 -11.37 6.83
N ALA A 40 -2.36 -10.12 6.93
CA ALA A 40 -2.12 -9.27 5.77
C ALA A 40 -1.03 -9.87 4.84
N ASN A 41 0.06 -10.38 5.42
CA ASN A 41 1.15 -10.99 4.63
C ASN A 41 0.73 -12.32 4.00
N VAL A 42 -0.03 -13.17 4.71
CA VAL A 42 -0.59 -14.40 4.12
C VAL A 42 -1.53 -14.06 2.96
N TRP A 43 -2.38 -13.04 3.14
CA TRP A 43 -3.25 -12.56 2.07
C TRP A 43 -2.47 -11.99 0.88
N MET A 44 -1.42 -11.22 1.13
CA MET A 44 -0.52 -10.72 0.09
C MET A 44 0.11 -11.87 -0.69
N ALA A 45 0.61 -12.91 -0.01
CA ALA A 45 1.17 -14.08 -0.66
C ALA A 45 0.15 -14.79 -1.56
N LEU A 46 -1.09 -14.95 -1.11
CA LEU A 46 -2.18 -15.50 -1.91
C LEU A 46 -2.47 -14.65 -3.16
N LEU A 47 -2.50 -13.32 -3.01
CA LEU A 47 -2.70 -12.41 -4.13
C LEU A 47 -1.55 -12.53 -5.15
N LEU A 48 -0.31 -12.54 -4.71
CA LEU A 48 0.88 -12.69 -5.55
C LEU A 48 0.86 -14.03 -6.32
N ILE A 49 0.47 -15.13 -5.67
CA ILE A 49 0.27 -16.43 -6.34
C ILE A 49 -0.82 -16.32 -7.41
N GLY A 50 -1.90 -15.58 -7.13
CA GLY A 50 -2.97 -15.31 -8.08
C GLY A 50 -2.53 -14.50 -9.31
N ILE A 51 -1.53 -13.62 -9.18
CA ILE A 51 -1.01 -12.82 -10.31
C ILE A 51 -0.47 -13.71 -11.42
N GLY A 52 0.22 -14.81 -11.08
CA GLY A 52 0.67 -15.80 -12.07
C GLY A 52 -0.46 -16.47 -12.86
N LYS A 53 -1.71 -16.34 -12.39
CA LYS A 53 -2.93 -16.89 -13.02
C LYS A 53 -3.90 -15.80 -13.46
N THR A 54 -3.46 -14.54 -13.58
CA THR A 54 -4.29 -13.36 -13.89
C THR A 54 -5.25 -13.62 -15.06
N ALA A 55 -4.77 -14.10 -16.21
CA ALA A 55 -5.63 -14.35 -17.37
C ALA A 55 -6.77 -15.35 -17.10
N LYS A 56 -6.53 -16.38 -16.28
CA LYS A 56 -7.57 -17.35 -15.89
C LYS A 56 -8.59 -16.71 -14.94
N ILE A 57 -8.10 -15.92 -13.99
CA ILE A 57 -8.96 -15.21 -13.02
C ILE A 57 -9.82 -14.17 -13.74
N ASP A 58 -9.23 -13.36 -14.62
CA ASP A 58 -9.95 -12.35 -15.40
C ASP A 58 -11.01 -12.96 -16.32
N LYS A 59 -10.69 -14.09 -16.98
CA LYS A 59 -11.67 -14.85 -17.76
C LYS A 59 -12.82 -15.36 -16.89
N TRP A 60 -12.52 -15.85 -15.69
CA TRP A 60 -13.54 -16.25 -14.74
C TRP A 60 -14.38 -15.05 -14.29
N LEU A 61 -13.76 -13.91 -13.97
CA LEU A 61 -14.44 -12.65 -13.61
C LEU A 61 -15.25 -12.03 -14.77
N LYS A 62 -15.03 -12.49 -16.02
CA LYS A 62 -15.52 -11.86 -17.26
C LYS A 62 -15.07 -10.41 -17.36
N ALA A 63 -13.86 -10.13 -16.88
CA ALA A 63 -13.35 -8.78 -16.72
C ALA A 63 -12.99 -8.13 -18.06
N ASP A 64 -13.18 -6.81 -18.14
CA ASP A 64 -12.61 -5.99 -19.23
C ASP A 64 -11.19 -5.55 -18.84
N THR A 65 -10.18 -6.23 -19.39
CA THR A 65 -8.76 -5.94 -19.15
C THR A 65 -8.19 -4.88 -20.08
N SER A 66 -8.98 -4.32 -21.00
CA SER A 66 -8.48 -3.48 -22.10
C SER A 66 -7.75 -2.22 -21.63
N ALA A 67 -8.16 -1.62 -20.51
CA ALA A 67 -7.47 -0.46 -19.95
C ALA A 67 -6.07 -0.80 -19.41
N ILE A 68 -5.94 -1.95 -18.74
CA ILE A 68 -4.66 -2.42 -18.19
C ILE A 68 -3.74 -2.85 -19.31
N GLU A 69 -4.27 -3.55 -20.31
CA GLU A 69 -3.48 -4.02 -21.45
C GLU A 69 -2.96 -2.85 -22.28
N ARG A 70 -3.81 -1.85 -22.59
CA ARG A 70 -3.37 -0.61 -23.25
C ARG A 70 -2.27 0.11 -22.48
N LEU A 71 -2.33 0.11 -21.15
CA LEU A 71 -1.30 0.74 -20.33
C LEU A 71 0.02 -0.05 -20.38
N LYS A 72 -0.04 -1.37 -20.29
CA LYS A 72 1.13 -2.25 -20.44
C LYS A 72 1.77 -2.09 -21.82
N GLU A 73 0.98 -2.24 -22.88
CA GLU A 73 1.45 -2.06 -24.27
C GLU A 73 2.07 -0.68 -24.49
N LYS A 74 1.47 0.40 -23.94
CA LYS A 74 2.02 1.75 -24.06
C LYS A 74 3.40 1.86 -23.40
N VAL A 75 3.57 1.26 -22.23
CA VAL A 75 4.84 1.28 -21.49
C VAL A 75 5.88 0.40 -22.19
N GLU A 76 5.51 -0.79 -22.67
CA GLU A 76 6.41 -1.68 -23.41
C GLU A 76 6.85 -1.09 -24.76
N ASN A 77 5.92 -0.48 -25.50
CA ASN A 77 6.23 0.21 -26.76
C ASN A 77 7.12 1.43 -26.54
N TYR A 78 6.97 2.13 -25.41
CA TYR A 78 7.89 3.20 -25.07
C TYR A 78 9.27 2.64 -24.72
N SER A 79 9.34 1.64 -23.82
CA SER A 79 10.58 1.02 -23.36
C SER A 79 11.38 0.44 -24.53
N SER A 80 10.75 -0.31 -25.44
CA SER A 80 11.40 -0.88 -26.62
C SER A 80 11.99 0.19 -27.55
N LYS A 81 11.32 1.34 -27.72
CA LYS A 81 11.83 2.46 -28.53
C LYS A 81 13.06 3.15 -27.92
N VAL A 82 13.17 3.17 -26.60
CA VAL A 82 14.28 3.86 -25.90
C VAL A 82 15.37 2.90 -25.43
N THR A 83 15.15 1.59 -25.52
CA THR A 83 16.06 0.55 -25.04
C THR A 83 17.44 0.72 -25.67
N ARG A 84 18.48 0.75 -24.83
CA ARG A 84 19.88 0.82 -25.24
C ARG A 84 20.76 0.05 -24.26
N ASN A 85 22.00 -0.24 -24.67
CA ASN A 85 22.99 -0.79 -23.75
C ASN A 85 23.42 0.30 -22.75
N PRO A 86 23.19 0.12 -21.44
CA PRO A 86 23.56 1.10 -20.43
C PRO A 86 25.07 1.14 -20.23
N THR A 87 25.59 2.35 -20.05
CA THR A 87 26.98 2.62 -19.67
C THR A 87 27.09 2.79 -18.15
N LEU A 88 28.32 2.80 -17.61
CA LEU A 88 28.55 3.13 -16.21
C LEU A 88 27.95 4.51 -15.84
N THR A 89 28.09 5.49 -16.72
CA THR A 89 27.52 6.83 -16.55
C THR A 89 26.01 6.78 -16.37
N ASP A 90 25.31 5.91 -17.11
CA ASP A 90 23.86 5.76 -16.98
C ASP A 90 23.47 5.22 -15.61
N TYR A 91 24.20 4.24 -15.09
CA TYR A 91 23.97 3.72 -13.74
C TYR A 91 24.30 4.74 -12.65
N MET A 92 25.37 5.51 -12.82
CA MET A 92 25.73 6.60 -11.89
C MET A 92 24.65 7.68 -11.85
N ILE A 93 24.12 8.08 -13.01
CA ILE A 93 23.04 9.07 -13.09
C ILE A 93 21.74 8.49 -12.53
N LEU A 94 21.38 7.23 -12.85
CA LEU A 94 20.22 6.56 -12.28
C LEU A 94 20.30 6.50 -10.75
N GLY A 95 21.45 6.11 -10.21
CA GLY A 95 21.72 6.12 -8.77
C GLY A 95 21.59 7.53 -8.19
N GLY A 96 22.18 8.53 -8.84
CA GLY A 96 22.07 9.94 -8.43
C GLY A 96 20.63 10.45 -8.41
N ILE A 97 19.83 10.12 -9.43
CA ILE A 97 18.41 10.48 -9.50
C ILE A 97 17.65 9.76 -8.38
N ALA A 98 17.84 8.45 -8.21
CA ALA A 98 17.13 7.65 -7.23
C ALA A 98 17.45 8.09 -5.80
N PHE A 99 18.73 8.06 -5.40
CA PHE A 99 19.16 8.43 -4.06
C PHE A 99 19.05 9.93 -3.79
N GLY A 100 19.23 10.78 -4.80
CA GLY A 100 19.00 12.22 -4.68
C GLY A 100 17.54 12.54 -4.43
N THR A 101 16.62 11.91 -5.19
CA THR A 101 15.17 12.08 -4.99
C THR A 101 14.74 11.58 -3.63
N VAL A 102 15.20 10.39 -3.21
CA VAL A 102 14.86 9.82 -1.90
C VAL A 102 15.43 10.68 -0.77
N SER A 103 16.69 11.11 -0.84
CA SER A 103 17.30 12.00 0.17
C SER A 103 16.55 13.33 0.30
N PHE A 104 16.20 13.96 -0.83
CA PHE A 104 15.41 15.19 -0.83
C PHE A 104 14.01 14.95 -0.27
N ALA A 105 13.38 13.83 -0.59
CA ALA A 105 12.08 13.46 -0.05
C ALA A 105 12.14 13.22 1.47
N HIS A 106 13.17 12.55 1.99
CA HIS A 106 13.38 12.40 3.43
C HIS A 106 13.53 13.74 4.13
N PHE A 107 14.35 14.64 3.56
CA PHE A 107 14.53 15.98 4.10
C PHE A 107 13.20 16.75 4.11
N GLY A 108 12.54 16.89 2.95
CA GLY A 108 11.28 17.63 2.83
C GLY A 108 10.15 17.02 3.65
N ALA A 109 10.09 15.70 3.76
CA ALA A 109 9.10 15.02 4.56
C ALA A 109 9.22 15.33 6.05
N GLY A 110 10.43 15.48 6.58
CA GLY A 110 10.64 15.90 7.96
C GLY A 110 10.09 17.30 8.22
N TYR A 111 10.38 18.26 7.34
CA TYR A 111 9.86 19.63 7.48
C TYR A 111 8.35 19.72 7.31
N LEU A 112 7.77 18.99 6.35
CA LEU A 112 6.33 19.01 6.13
C LEU A 112 5.59 18.32 7.29
N SER A 113 6.03 17.14 7.72
CA SER A 113 5.46 16.44 8.89
C SER A 113 5.46 17.35 10.12
N ALA A 114 6.61 17.95 10.46
CA ALA A 114 6.71 18.87 11.59
C ALA A 114 5.87 20.14 11.40
N GLY A 115 5.84 20.71 10.19
CA GLY A 115 5.02 21.90 9.90
C GLY A 115 3.51 21.64 9.99
N PHE A 116 3.07 20.41 9.74
CA PHE A 116 1.68 19.99 9.93
C PHE A 116 1.37 19.50 11.35
N GLU A 117 2.38 19.27 12.19
CA GLU A 117 2.21 18.80 13.57
C GLU A 117 1.40 19.81 14.39
N ASP A 118 1.80 21.08 14.42
CA ASP A 118 1.08 22.14 15.15
C ASP A 118 -0.33 22.36 14.59
N PHE A 119 -0.49 22.27 13.26
CA PHE A 119 -1.79 22.38 12.62
C PHE A 119 -2.73 21.25 13.07
N VAL A 120 -2.27 20.00 13.03
CA VAL A 120 -3.05 18.84 13.46
C VAL A 120 -3.28 18.87 14.97
N ALA A 121 -2.30 19.28 15.77
CA ALA A 121 -2.41 19.40 17.22
C ALA A 121 -3.39 20.50 17.65
N GLY A 122 -3.47 21.59 16.89
CA GLY A 122 -4.41 22.69 17.11
C GLY A 122 -5.87 22.37 16.74
N LEU A 123 -6.12 21.27 16.03
CA LEU A 123 -7.48 20.80 15.78
C LEU A 123 -8.09 20.21 17.06
N GLU A 124 -9.39 20.45 17.22
CA GLU A 124 -10.15 19.88 18.34
C GLU A 124 -10.06 18.34 18.32
N PRO A 125 -9.76 17.69 19.47
CA PRO A 125 -9.72 16.24 19.57
C PRO A 125 -11.04 15.61 19.07
N GLY A 126 -10.95 14.77 18.04
CA GLY A 126 -12.14 14.18 17.42
C GLY A 126 -11.86 13.63 16.02
N ILE A 127 -12.94 13.35 15.29
CA ILE A 127 -12.87 12.70 13.97
C ILE A 127 -12.06 13.53 12.97
N THR A 128 -12.20 14.86 13.00
CA THR A 128 -11.51 15.78 12.08
C THR A 128 -10.00 15.74 12.27
N ARG A 129 -9.51 15.90 13.51
CA ARG A 129 -8.07 15.81 13.83
C ARG A 129 -7.49 14.47 13.40
N ASN A 130 -8.15 13.38 13.78
CA ASN A 130 -7.63 12.03 13.54
C ASN A 130 -7.65 11.64 12.07
N SER A 131 -8.60 12.11 11.29
CA SER A 131 -8.62 11.91 9.84
C SER A 131 -7.49 12.65 9.13
N LEU A 132 -6.87 13.64 9.78
CA LEU A 132 -5.76 14.43 9.25
C LEU A 132 -4.40 14.05 9.87
N THR A 133 -4.34 13.09 10.79
CA THR A 133 -3.08 12.62 11.41
C THR A 133 -2.07 12.06 10.42
N PHE A 134 -2.53 11.57 9.26
CA PHE A 134 -1.63 11.15 8.18
C PHE A 134 -0.73 12.29 7.69
N LEU A 135 -1.13 13.57 7.86
CA LEU A 135 -0.31 14.73 7.53
C LEU A 135 0.89 14.89 8.47
N ASN A 136 0.87 14.31 9.67
CA ASN A 136 2.04 14.24 10.54
C ASN A 136 2.98 13.06 10.16
N SER A 137 2.59 12.20 9.21
CA SER A 137 3.43 11.07 8.82
C SER A 137 4.55 11.50 7.87
N SER A 138 5.80 11.42 8.35
CA SER A 138 6.99 11.61 7.50
C SER A 138 7.03 10.59 6.35
N PHE A 139 6.53 9.37 6.55
CA PHE A 139 6.44 8.37 5.49
C PHE A 139 5.45 8.80 4.37
N PHE A 140 4.28 9.35 4.73
CA PHE A 140 3.31 9.88 3.77
C PHE A 140 3.93 10.97 2.88
N TRP A 141 4.61 11.95 3.50
CA TRP A 141 5.22 13.04 2.74
C TRP A 141 6.39 12.58 1.89
N MET A 142 7.21 11.65 2.39
CA MET A 142 8.33 11.09 1.64
C MET A 142 7.84 10.43 0.35
N VAL A 143 6.84 9.56 0.46
CA VAL A 143 6.23 8.88 -0.68
C VAL A 143 5.56 9.86 -1.63
N SER A 144 4.85 10.86 -1.10
CA SER A 144 4.18 11.91 -1.91
C SER A 144 5.20 12.75 -2.69
N ILE A 145 6.26 13.24 -2.03
CA ILE A 145 7.33 14.02 -2.67
C ILE A 145 8.05 13.18 -3.74
N THR A 146 8.45 11.95 -3.42
CA THR A 146 9.10 11.06 -4.39
C THR A 146 8.21 10.81 -5.60
N THR A 147 6.90 10.62 -5.40
CA THR A 147 5.93 10.42 -6.49
C THR A 147 5.79 11.68 -7.34
N ILE A 148 5.67 12.86 -6.72
CA ILE A 148 5.59 14.15 -7.43
C ILE A 148 6.85 14.39 -8.25
N ILE A 149 8.04 14.20 -7.67
CA ILE A 149 9.32 14.32 -8.38
C ILE A 149 9.38 13.31 -9.53
N GLY A 150 9.01 12.06 -9.30
CA GLY A 150 8.94 11.03 -10.34
C GLY A 150 8.03 11.43 -11.51
N ILE A 151 6.84 11.96 -11.22
CA ILE A 151 5.90 12.48 -12.22
C ILE A 151 6.52 13.65 -12.98
N ILE A 152 7.11 14.64 -12.29
CA ILE A 152 7.77 15.77 -12.93
C ILE A 152 8.90 15.29 -13.84
N LEU A 153 9.77 14.41 -13.35
CA LEU A 153 10.87 13.83 -14.11
C LEU A 153 10.38 13.05 -15.34
N SER A 154 9.20 12.43 -15.27
CA SER A 154 8.59 11.72 -16.40
C SER A 154 8.23 12.64 -17.58
N TYR A 155 8.08 13.95 -17.35
CA TYR A 155 7.89 14.96 -18.41
C TYR A 155 9.22 15.53 -18.94
N THR A 156 10.35 15.27 -18.27
CA THR A 156 11.67 15.77 -18.68
C THR A 156 12.44 14.76 -19.53
N LYS A 157 13.69 15.08 -19.91
CA LYS A 157 14.60 14.13 -20.57
C LYS A 157 14.98 12.93 -19.68
N ALA A 158 14.73 13.00 -18.37
CA ALA A 158 15.05 11.91 -17.43
C ALA A 158 14.27 10.62 -17.74
N LYS A 159 13.09 10.70 -18.37
CA LYS A 159 12.33 9.51 -18.81
C LYS A 159 13.11 8.59 -19.75
N ASN A 160 14.10 9.12 -20.49
CA ASN A 160 14.92 8.33 -21.42
C ASN A 160 15.83 7.32 -20.69
N TYR A 161 16.05 7.48 -19.38
CA TYR A 161 16.77 6.48 -18.58
C TYR A 161 15.97 5.20 -18.34
N GLU A 162 14.67 5.17 -18.66
CA GLU A 162 13.94 3.90 -18.79
C GLU A 162 14.62 2.97 -19.78
N GLY A 163 15.16 3.52 -20.87
CA GLY A 163 15.95 2.79 -21.88
C GLY A 163 17.29 2.24 -21.39
N ALA A 164 17.82 2.81 -20.29
CA ALA A 164 19.00 2.30 -19.59
C ALA A 164 18.64 1.28 -18.49
N GLY A 165 17.36 0.95 -18.32
CA GLY A 165 16.89 -0.05 -17.37
C GLY A 165 16.44 0.50 -16.01
N ALA A 166 15.98 1.76 -15.92
CA ALA A 166 15.47 2.34 -14.67
C ALA A 166 14.47 1.42 -13.95
N SER A 167 13.45 0.92 -14.65
CA SER A 167 12.46 -0.01 -14.09
C SER A 167 13.06 -1.37 -13.67
N LYS A 168 14.10 -1.86 -14.35
CA LYS A 168 14.80 -3.11 -13.98
C LYS A 168 15.57 -2.93 -12.67
N ILE A 169 16.29 -1.82 -12.52
CA ILE A 169 16.98 -1.47 -11.27
C ILE A 169 15.96 -1.26 -10.13
N GLY A 170 14.86 -0.56 -10.40
CA GLY A 170 13.77 -0.41 -9.42
C GLY A 170 13.20 -1.77 -8.95
N SER A 171 13.10 -2.74 -9.86
CA SER A 171 12.63 -4.09 -9.53
C SER A 171 13.56 -4.83 -8.56
N ILE A 172 14.87 -4.56 -8.58
CA ILE A 172 15.82 -5.11 -7.60
C ILE A 172 15.46 -4.61 -6.19
N PHE A 173 15.21 -3.31 -6.03
CA PHE A 173 14.80 -2.73 -4.75
C PHE A 173 13.44 -3.25 -4.28
N ILE A 174 12.50 -3.49 -5.21
CA ILE A 174 11.23 -4.15 -4.90
C ILE A 174 11.47 -5.55 -4.35
N TYR A 175 12.34 -6.36 -4.96
CA TYR A 175 12.64 -7.71 -4.43
C TYR A 175 13.34 -7.69 -3.08
N ILE A 176 14.26 -6.74 -2.86
CA ILE A 176 14.87 -6.52 -1.54
C ILE A 176 13.77 -6.17 -0.52
N LEU A 177 12.85 -5.26 -0.87
CA LEU A 177 11.73 -4.87 -0.01
C LEU A 177 10.83 -6.06 0.33
N VAL A 178 10.45 -6.88 -0.65
CA VAL A 178 9.66 -8.11 -0.45
C VAL A 178 10.36 -9.06 0.51
N ALA A 179 11.66 -9.30 0.30
CA ALA A 179 12.46 -10.15 1.18
C ALA A 179 12.53 -9.58 2.61
N SER A 180 12.75 -8.27 2.75
CA SER A 180 12.78 -7.58 4.05
C SER A 180 11.46 -7.66 4.79
N ILE A 181 10.31 -7.57 4.10
CA ILE A 181 9.00 -7.74 4.72
C ILE A 181 8.81 -9.18 5.18
N GLY A 182 9.14 -10.17 4.34
CA GLY A 182 9.04 -11.58 4.69
C GLY A 182 9.88 -11.97 5.91
N MET A 183 11.08 -11.40 6.06
CA MET A 183 11.95 -11.65 7.22
C MET A 183 11.45 -11.06 8.54
N LYS A 184 10.50 -10.11 8.51
CA LYS A 184 9.92 -9.55 9.74
C LYS A 184 8.88 -10.46 10.38
N ILE A 185 8.49 -11.56 9.73
CA ILE A 185 7.47 -12.48 10.21
C ILE A 185 8.11 -13.51 11.14
N ASP A 186 7.74 -13.47 12.42
CA ASP A 186 8.00 -14.55 13.35
C ASP A 186 6.83 -15.54 13.32
N ILE A 187 7.03 -16.66 12.62
CA ILE A 187 6.01 -17.70 12.42
C ILE A 187 5.68 -18.40 13.76
N MET A 188 6.59 -18.40 14.72
CA MET A 188 6.37 -19.08 16.00
C MET A 188 5.32 -18.38 16.87
N GLN A 189 5.19 -17.06 16.75
CA GLN A 189 4.17 -16.29 17.48
C GLN A 189 2.74 -16.65 17.08
N ILE A 190 2.53 -17.37 15.97
CA ILE A 190 1.21 -17.88 15.56
C ILE A 190 0.63 -18.83 16.63
N PHE A 191 1.49 -19.54 17.35
CA PHE A 191 1.09 -20.50 18.38
C PHE A 191 0.71 -19.84 19.71
N ASP A 192 1.07 -18.57 19.93
CA ASP A 192 0.80 -17.87 21.17
C ASP A 192 -0.66 -17.38 21.25
N ASN A 193 -1.27 -17.06 20.10
CA ASN A 193 -2.63 -16.51 20.03
C ASN A 193 -3.47 -17.11 18.88
N PRO A 194 -3.64 -18.45 18.83
CA PRO A 194 -4.28 -19.14 17.70
C PRO A 194 -5.74 -18.73 17.49
N TRP A 195 -6.45 -18.39 18.58
CA TRP A 195 -7.85 -17.95 18.51
C TRP A 195 -7.98 -16.57 17.86
N LEU A 196 -7.08 -15.62 18.16
CA LEU A 196 -7.07 -14.28 17.55
C LEU A 196 -6.78 -14.33 16.06
N LEU A 197 -5.82 -15.17 15.66
CA LEU A 197 -5.53 -15.39 14.23
C LEU A 197 -6.70 -16.00 13.49
N SER A 198 -7.43 -16.94 14.12
CA SER A 198 -8.63 -17.53 13.53
C SER A 198 -9.69 -16.46 13.23
N VAL A 199 -9.91 -15.52 14.15
CA VAL A 199 -10.80 -14.37 13.94
C VAL A 199 -10.30 -13.48 12.79
N GLY A 200 -8.99 -13.21 12.75
CA GLY A 200 -8.37 -12.45 11.66
C GLY A 200 -8.58 -13.11 10.29
N PHE A 201 -8.38 -14.42 10.18
CA PHE A 201 -8.61 -15.16 8.93
C PHE A 201 -10.08 -15.18 8.51
N VAL A 202 -11.02 -15.34 9.45
CA VAL A 202 -12.45 -15.25 9.15
C VAL A 202 -12.79 -13.87 8.58
N TRP A 203 -12.29 -12.80 9.21
CA TRP A 203 -12.52 -11.45 8.72
C TRP A 203 -11.87 -11.22 7.36
N MET A 204 -10.63 -11.67 7.14
CA MET A 204 -9.99 -11.62 5.82
C MET A 204 -10.77 -12.39 4.76
N ALA A 205 -11.35 -13.54 5.10
CA ALA A 205 -12.20 -14.31 4.19
C ALA A 205 -13.48 -13.56 3.82
N ILE A 206 -14.10 -12.85 4.77
CA ILE A 206 -15.25 -11.98 4.49
C ILE A 206 -14.83 -10.84 3.55
N HIS A 207 -13.73 -10.15 3.86
CA HIS A 207 -13.17 -9.07 3.03
C HIS A 207 -12.88 -9.54 1.60
N ALA A 208 -12.15 -10.65 1.46
CA ALA A 208 -11.84 -11.26 0.18
C ALA A 208 -13.10 -11.70 -0.57
N GLY A 209 -14.05 -12.32 0.11
CA GLY A 209 -15.33 -12.76 -0.47
C GLY A 209 -16.14 -11.59 -1.02
N LEU A 210 -16.24 -10.49 -0.26
CA LEU A 210 -16.93 -9.27 -0.70
C LEU A 210 -16.24 -8.62 -1.90
N LEU A 211 -14.90 -8.50 -1.89
CA LEU A 211 -14.16 -7.93 -3.01
C LEU A 211 -14.23 -8.79 -4.27
N ILE A 212 -14.14 -10.12 -4.13
CA ILE A 212 -14.33 -11.05 -5.26
C ILE A 212 -15.76 -10.94 -5.80
N GLY A 213 -16.76 -10.90 -4.93
CA GLY A 213 -18.17 -10.72 -5.30
C GLY A 213 -18.40 -9.40 -6.05
N MET A 214 -17.84 -8.30 -5.54
CA MET A 214 -17.93 -6.99 -6.18
C MET A 214 -17.20 -6.96 -7.52
N ALA A 215 -15.98 -7.49 -7.59
CA ALA A 215 -15.21 -7.57 -8.83
C ALA A 215 -15.95 -8.38 -9.90
N LYS A 216 -16.65 -9.45 -9.50
CA LYS A 216 -17.50 -10.23 -10.39
C LYS A 216 -18.72 -9.44 -10.88
N LEU A 217 -19.37 -8.68 -9.99
CA LEU A 217 -20.55 -7.88 -10.31
C LEU A 217 -20.23 -6.80 -11.35
N ILE A 218 -19.16 -6.04 -11.12
CA ILE A 218 -18.75 -4.94 -12.00
C ILE A 218 -17.82 -5.37 -13.14
N ARG A 219 -17.47 -6.66 -13.20
CA ARG A 219 -16.51 -7.23 -14.17
C ARG A 219 -15.15 -6.52 -14.12
N ALA A 220 -14.65 -6.27 -12.91
CA ALA A 220 -13.35 -5.65 -12.71
C ALA A 220 -12.21 -6.64 -12.95
N PRO A 221 -11.11 -6.20 -13.59
CA PRO A 221 -9.86 -6.94 -13.62
C PRO A 221 -9.33 -7.32 -12.24
N TYR A 222 -8.67 -8.48 -12.17
CA TYR A 222 -7.96 -8.97 -11.01
C TYR A 222 -6.92 -7.97 -10.50
N PHE A 223 -6.35 -7.16 -11.39
CA PHE A 223 -5.48 -6.04 -11.02
C PHE A 223 -6.11 -5.12 -9.96
N PHE A 224 -7.34 -4.65 -10.18
CA PHE A 224 -7.99 -3.74 -9.24
C PHE A 224 -8.39 -4.43 -7.94
N LEU A 225 -8.80 -5.71 -8.01
CA LEU A 225 -9.07 -6.50 -6.82
C LEU A 225 -7.81 -6.64 -5.95
N ALA A 226 -6.69 -7.07 -6.55
CA ALA A 226 -5.46 -7.35 -5.83
C ALA A 226 -4.81 -6.08 -5.27
N VAL A 227 -4.64 -5.04 -6.11
CA VAL A 227 -4.01 -3.79 -5.69
C VAL A 227 -4.92 -3.00 -4.75
N GLY A 228 -6.22 -2.93 -5.04
CA GLY A 228 -7.20 -2.27 -4.17
C GLY A 228 -7.29 -2.95 -2.81
N SER A 229 -7.42 -4.28 -2.79
CA SER A 229 -7.44 -5.02 -1.52
C SER A 229 -6.18 -4.78 -0.69
N GLN A 230 -5.01 -4.69 -1.31
CA GLN A 230 -3.75 -4.48 -0.58
C GLN A 230 -3.55 -3.03 -0.15
N ALA A 231 -4.08 -2.07 -0.91
CA ALA A 231 -4.18 -0.68 -0.49
C ALA A 231 -4.99 -0.53 0.81
N ASN A 232 -6.06 -1.32 0.96
CA ASN A 232 -6.86 -1.35 2.19
C ASN A 232 -6.17 -2.10 3.34
N VAL A 233 -5.72 -3.34 3.11
CA VAL A 233 -5.23 -4.24 4.18
C VAL A 233 -3.79 -3.93 4.59
N GLY A 234 -2.89 -3.78 3.63
CA GLY A 234 -1.46 -3.65 3.88
C GLY A 234 -0.91 -2.24 3.63
N GLY A 235 -1.76 -1.30 3.21
CA GLY A 235 -1.45 0.11 3.09
C GLY A 235 -0.33 0.44 2.10
N ALA A 236 0.30 1.60 2.34
CA ALA A 236 1.27 2.18 1.40
C ALA A 236 2.61 1.44 1.36
N ALA A 237 2.85 0.50 2.29
CA ALA A 237 4.05 -0.34 2.29
C ALA A 237 3.96 -1.52 1.30
N SER A 238 2.78 -2.11 1.11
CA SER A 238 2.62 -3.40 0.40
C SER A 238 1.77 -3.32 -0.87
N ALA A 239 0.85 -2.35 -0.98
CA ALA A 239 0.10 -2.13 -2.22
C ALA A 239 0.99 -1.88 -3.46
N PRO A 240 2.09 -1.10 -3.36
CA PRO A 240 3.00 -0.89 -4.49
C PRO A 240 3.68 -2.18 -4.93
N ILE A 241 3.93 -3.10 -3.99
CA ILE A 241 4.55 -4.40 -4.27
C ILE A 241 3.62 -5.24 -5.12
N VAL A 242 2.36 -5.38 -4.70
CA VAL A 242 1.36 -6.15 -5.46
C VAL A 242 1.10 -5.53 -6.82
N ALA A 243 1.06 -4.20 -6.93
CA ALA A 243 0.95 -3.52 -8.22
C ALA A 243 2.17 -3.78 -9.13
N SER A 244 3.38 -3.70 -8.58
CA SER A 244 4.62 -3.92 -9.32
C SER A 244 4.76 -5.35 -9.85
N ALA A 245 4.16 -6.33 -9.16
CA ALA A 245 4.11 -7.71 -9.60
C ALA A 245 3.26 -7.92 -10.87
N PHE A 246 2.31 -7.01 -11.17
CA PHE A 246 1.64 -6.99 -12.48
C PHE A 246 2.50 -6.35 -13.56
N HIS A 247 3.16 -5.24 -13.22
CA HIS A 247 4.18 -4.59 -14.04
C HIS A 247 4.92 -3.54 -13.17
N PRO A 248 6.27 -3.43 -13.21
CA PRO A 248 7.03 -2.53 -12.32
C PRO A 248 6.58 -1.07 -12.35
N SER A 249 6.16 -0.57 -13.51
CA SER A 249 5.66 0.82 -13.66
C SER A 249 4.33 1.10 -12.96
N LEU A 250 3.60 0.07 -12.50
CA LEU A 250 2.33 0.21 -11.80
C LEU A 250 2.48 0.41 -10.29
N ALA A 251 3.71 0.33 -9.74
CA ALA A 251 3.98 0.55 -8.33
C ALA A 251 3.41 1.89 -7.82
N THR A 252 3.53 2.94 -8.63
CA THR A 252 3.01 4.30 -8.33
C THR A 252 1.49 4.32 -8.22
N VAL A 253 0.77 3.50 -9.00
CA VAL A 253 -0.69 3.36 -8.88
C VAL A 253 -1.05 2.75 -7.52
N GLY A 254 -0.33 1.71 -7.10
CA GLY A 254 -0.50 1.09 -5.78
C GLY A 254 -0.26 2.08 -4.63
N VAL A 255 0.77 2.93 -4.75
CA VAL A 255 1.04 4.02 -3.79
C VAL A 255 -0.15 4.96 -3.67
N LEU A 256 -0.64 5.49 -4.79
CA LEU A 256 -1.73 6.48 -4.79
C LEU A 256 -3.03 5.91 -4.21
N LEU A 257 -3.36 4.66 -4.55
CA LEU A 257 -4.51 3.96 -4.00
C LEU A 257 -4.41 3.78 -2.48
N ALA A 258 -3.23 3.40 -1.98
CA ALA A 258 -3.02 3.24 -0.55
C ALA A 258 -3.08 4.56 0.21
N VAL A 259 -2.49 5.62 -0.35
CA VAL A 259 -2.57 6.97 0.24
C VAL A 259 -4.00 7.47 0.31
N PHE A 260 -4.80 7.24 -0.73
CA PHE A 260 -6.23 7.56 -0.68
C PHE A 260 -6.94 6.74 0.42
N GLY A 261 -6.60 5.46 0.56
CA GLY A 261 -7.06 4.59 1.64
C GLY A 261 -6.75 5.14 3.04
N TYR A 262 -5.57 5.75 3.23
CA TYR A 262 -5.19 6.37 4.50
C TYR A 262 -6.17 7.50 4.86
N ALA A 263 -6.43 8.41 3.91
CA ALA A 263 -7.30 9.57 4.13
C ALA A 263 -8.75 9.19 4.49
N ILE A 264 -9.32 8.18 3.84
CA ILE A 264 -10.71 7.76 4.10
C ILE A 264 -10.82 6.76 5.26
N GLY A 265 -9.73 6.06 5.59
CA GLY A 265 -9.82 4.87 6.44
C GLY A 265 -10.04 5.15 7.91
N THR A 266 -9.57 6.28 8.45
CA THR A 266 -9.86 6.68 9.83
C THR A 266 -11.35 6.91 10.05
N LEU A 267 -12.03 7.55 9.09
CA LEU A 267 -13.48 7.74 9.14
C LEU A 267 -14.22 6.40 9.15
N GLY A 268 -13.82 5.49 8.26
CA GLY A 268 -14.39 4.13 8.21
C GLY A 268 -14.15 3.36 9.51
N ALA A 269 -12.96 3.47 10.10
CA ALA A 269 -12.59 2.76 11.31
C ALA A 269 -13.36 3.25 12.55
N VAL A 270 -13.57 4.57 12.66
CA VAL A 270 -14.44 5.15 13.68
C VAL A 270 -15.87 4.65 13.52
N LEU A 271 -16.40 4.65 12.30
CA LEU A 271 -17.74 4.12 12.02
C LEU A 271 -17.85 2.63 12.43
N CYS A 272 -16.88 1.81 12.05
CA CYS A 272 -16.81 0.41 12.46
C CYS A 272 -16.76 0.26 13.98
N THR A 273 -16.05 1.13 14.69
CA THR A 273 -15.96 1.10 16.15
C THR A 273 -17.29 1.45 16.80
N VAL A 274 -17.98 2.47 16.31
CA VAL A 274 -19.34 2.80 16.78
C VAL A 274 -20.27 1.61 16.54
N MET A 275 -20.23 0.98 15.37
CA MET A 275 -21.04 -0.21 15.08
C MET A 275 -20.72 -1.38 16.02
N MET A 276 -19.44 -1.67 16.27
CA MET A 276 -19.03 -2.72 17.21
C MET A 276 -19.53 -2.43 18.63
N ARG A 277 -19.45 -1.16 19.06
CA ARG A 277 -19.93 -0.72 20.38
C ARG A 277 -21.43 -0.91 20.55
N LEU A 278 -22.21 -0.56 19.51
CA LEU A 278 -23.66 -0.74 19.50
C LEU A 278 -24.05 -2.22 19.62
N VAL A 279 -23.31 -3.12 18.96
CA VAL A 279 -23.56 -4.57 19.03
C VAL A 279 -23.12 -5.16 20.37
N ALA A 280 -22.04 -4.64 20.96
CA ALA A 280 -21.52 -5.10 22.25
C ALA A 280 -22.37 -4.68 23.47
N GLY A 281 -23.38 -3.84 23.28
CA GLY A 281 -24.31 -3.41 24.33
C GLY A 281 -23.89 -2.18 25.12
N GLY A 282 -22.90 -1.41 24.66
CA GLY A 282 -22.46 -0.16 25.28
C GLY A 282 -20.95 -0.03 25.44
#